data_AF-A0A2C9KWW0-F1
#
_entry.id   AF-A0A2C9KWW0-F1
#
_cell.length_a   1.000
_cell.length_b   1.000
_cell.length_c   1.000
_cell.angle_alpha   90.00
_cell.angle_beta   90.00
_cell.angle_gamma   90.00
#
_symmetry.space_group_name_H-M   'P 1'
#
loop_
_entity.id
_entity.type
_entity.pdbx_description
1 polymer ?
#
loop_
_entity_poly.entity_id
_entity_poly.type
_entity_poly.pdbx_seq_one_letter_code
_entity_poly.pdbx_strand_id
1 'polypeptide(L)'
;MTRFTLFFTFQSRKAHGVELQGSIIIFDEAHNLEKICEESASFDLSSLDIATAIEETTKLAEKIAQLSGTEAEFSQVEASAILPDFNLEDIIRLKKTLLEIEEKLDTIEVTTSGKTLPGSFIFEFLSQVNITWSTKNSLIDVLDQMTSFLSNDEGNALLHTKGSGLSKISDCLKIVFNQEPNESMSVSSHQTILSQHFR
;
A
#
# COMPACT_ATOMS: atom_id res chain seq x y z
N MET A 1 2.31 28.28 -5.87
CA MET A 1 3.38 27.63 -5.09
C MET A 1 3.08 26.15 -5.06
N THR A 2 3.76 25.40 -5.91
CA THR A 2 3.56 23.96 -6.05
C THR A 2 4.32 23.27 -4.93
N ARG A 3 3.64 22.47 -4.10
CA ARG A 3 4.30 21.79 -2.97
C ARG A 3 5.39 20.85 -3.50
N PHE A 4 6.58 20.88 -2.89
CA PHE A 4 7.72 20.04 -3.28
C PHE A 4 7.36 18.56 -3.45
N THR A 5 6.44 18.04 -2.63
CA THR A 5 5.92 16.66 -2.68
C THR A 5 5.40 16.25 -4.06
N LEU A 6 4.92 17.23 -4.86
CA LEU A 6 4.48 17.00 -6.24
C LEU A 6 5.61 16.47 -7.13
N PHE A 7 6.83 16.98 -6.93
CA PHE A 7 7.98 16.62 -7.76
C PHE A 7 8.66 15.33 -7.30
N PHE A 8 8.55 14.96 -6.03
CA PHE A 8 9.28 13.81 -5.48
C PHE A 8 8.50 12.50 -5.54
N THR A 9 7.20 12.52 -5.34
CA THR A 9 6.40 11.29 -5.38
C THR A 9 5.97 10.95 -6.80
N PHE A 10 6.23 9.71 -7.23
CA PHE A 10 5.82 9.22 -8.56
C PHE A 10 4.32 9.37 -8.79
N GLN A 11 3.52 9.05 -7.76
CA GLN A 11 2.08 9.16 -7.83
C GLN A 11 1.60 10.61 -8.05
N SER A 12 2.17 11.57 -7.34
CA SER A 12 1.76 12.97 -7.47
C SER A 12 2.17 13.53 -8.84
N ARG A 13 3.37 13.20 -9.34
CA ARG A 13 3.78 13.56 -10.72
C ARG A 13 2.81 13.01 -11.76
N LYS A 14 2.46 11.72 -11.66
CA LYS A 14 1.53 11.06 -12.60
C LYS A 14 0.13 11.66 -12.52
N ALA A 15 -0.40 11.87 -11.32
CA ALA A 15 -1.74 12.41 -11.10
C ALA A 15 -1.90 13.83 -11.68
N HIS A 16 -0.83 14.63 -11.68
CA HIS A 16 -0.85 16.01 -12.15
C HIS A 16 -0.23 16.19 -13.54
N GLY A 17 0.12 15.10 -14.24
CA GLY A 17 0.70 15.15 -15.57
C GLY A 17 2.02 15.91 -15.64
N VAL A 18 2.82 15.88 -14.57
CA VAL A 18 4.08 16.63 -14.47
C VAL A 18 5.19 15.85 -15.17
N GLU A 19 5.57 16.30 -16.37
CA GLU A 19 6.72 15.81 -17.11
C GLU A 19 7.97 16.66 -16.81
N LEU A 20 9.00 16.02 -16.24
CA LEU A 20 10.24 16.72 -15.87
C LEU A 20 11.28 16.76 -17.00
N GLN A 21 11.09 15.97 -18.06
CA GLN A 21 12.05 15.87 -19.14
C GLN A 21 12.15 17.19 -19.91
N GLY A 22 13.36 17.74 -20.01
CA GLY A 22 13.60 19.02 -20.68
C GLY A 22 13.15 20.27 -19.90
N SER A 23 12.69 20.11 -18.65
CA SER A 23 12.21 21.22 -17.82
C SER A 23 13.30 21.77 -16.88
N ILE A 24 13.31 23.08 -16.67
CA ILE A 24 14.11 23.72 -15.61
C ILE A 24 13.25 23.80 -14.35
N ILE A 25 13.66 23.14 -13.28
CA ILE A 25 12.97 23.14 -11.99
C ILE A 25 13.68 24.14 -11.07
N ILE A 26 12.94 25.13 -10.58
CA ILE A 26 13.44 26.11 -9.62
C ILE A 26 12.79 25.83 -8.28
N PHE A 27 13.61 25.46 -7.30
CA PHE A 27 13.19 25.27 -5.93
C PHE A 27 13.43 26.56 -5.14
N ASP A 28 12.35 27.20 -4.72
CA ASP A 28 12.39 28.30 -3.75
C ASP A 28 12.26 27.70 -2.34
N GLU A 29 13.10 28.10 -1.39
CA GLU A 29 13.15 27.52 -0.03
C GLU A 29 13.53 26.03 0.05
N ALA A 30 14.57 25.62 -0.68
CA ALA A 30 15.05 24.23 -0.75
C ALA A 30 15.66 23.66 0.55
N HIS A 31 15.56 24.35 1.69
CA HIS A 31 16.09 23.86 2.96
C HIS A 31 15.34 22.63 3.50
N ASN A 32 14.09 22.41 3.07
CA ASN A 32 13.31 21.21 3.40
C ASN A 32 13.42 20.10 2.36
N LEU A 33 14.26 20.26 1.34
CA LEU A 33 14.31 19.34 0.20
C LEU A 33 14.75 17.94 0.63
N GLU A 34 15.79 17.86 1.46
CA GLU A 34 16.34 16.59 1.94
C GLU A 34 15.30 15.75 2.68
N LYS A 35 14.60 16.36 3.65
CA LYS A 35 13.54 15.70 4.41
C LYS A 35 12.39 15.22 3.52
N ILE A 36 11.99 16.02 2.53
CA ILE A 36 10.90 15.65 1.61
C ILE A 36 11.34 14.52 0.68
N CYS A 37 12.60 14.51 0.24
CA CYS A 37 13.18 13.40 -0.51
C CYS A 37 13.22 12.12 0.32
N GLU A 38 13.66 12.21 1.57
CA GLU A 38 13.72 11.09 2.51
C GLU A 38 12.33 10.48 2.72
N GLU A 39 11.36 11.29 3.14
CA GLU A 39 9.96 10.86 3.35
C GLU A 39 9.30 10.27 2.09
N SER A 40 9.75 10.67 0.89
CA SER A 40 9.22 10.14 -0.38
C SER A 40 9.87 8.83 -0.82
N ALA A 41 11.03 8.48 -0.26
CA ALA A 41 11.84 7.33 -0.66
C ALA A 41 11.96 6.25 0.43
N SER A 42 11.66 6.58 1.69
CA SER A 42 11.66 5.64 2.82
C SER A 42 10.26 5.36 3.33
N PHE A 43 10.07 4.18 3.91
CA PHE A 43 8.89 3.84 4.67
C PHE A 43 9.28 3.10 5.94
N ASP A 44 8.44 3.26 6.97
CA ASP A 44 8.49 2.45 8.17
C ASP A 44 7.22 1.61 8.23
N LEU A 45 7.36 0.31 8.50
CA LEU A 45 6.26 -0.62 8.69
C LEU A 45 6.50 -1.43 9.96
N SER A 46 5.59 -1.31 10.92
CA SER A 46 5.67 -2.03 12.19
C SER A 46 4.73 -3.24 12.20
N SER A 47 4.98 -4.20 13.10
CA SER A 47 4.05 -5.31 13.33
C SER A 47 2.65 -4.84 13.72
N LEU A 48 2.54 -3.68 14.39
CA LEU A 48 1.25 -3.08 14.72
C LEU A 48 0.48 -2.63 13.48
N ASP A 49 1.16 -2.08 12.47
CA ASP A 49 0.52 -1.67 11.21
C ASP A 49 -0.07 -2.88 10.47
N ILE A 50 0.66 -3.99 10.44
CA ILE A 50 0.22 -5.25 9.83
C ILE A 50 -0.94 -5.86 10.61
N ALA A 51 -0.85 -5.92 11.93
CA ALA A 51 -1.95 -6.41 12.78
C ALA A 51 -3.22 -5.57 12.59
N THR A 52 -3.06 -4.25 12.51
CA THR A 52 -4.17 -3.31 12.23
C THR A 52 -4.80 -3.60 10.87
N ALA A 53 -3.99 -3.81 9.83
CA ALA A 53 -4.48 -4.17 8.48
C ALA A 53 -5.23 -5.51 8.46
N ILE A 54 -4.77 -6.51 9.23
CA ILE A 54 -5.44 -7.81 9.36
C ILE A 54 -6.80 -7.66 10.07
N GLU A 55 -6.87 -6.86 11.14
CA GLU A 55 -8.12 -6.55 11.83
C GLU A 55 -9.10 -5.82 10.89
N GLU A 56 -8.61 -4.82 10.16
CA GLU A 56 -9.34 -4.09 9.12
C GLU A 56 -9.96 -5.01 8.08
N THR A 57 -9.16 -5.90 7.52
CA THR A 57 -9.60 -6.88 6.52
C THR A 57 -10.61 -7.86 7.11
N THR A 58 -10.43 -8.28 8.36
CA THR A 58 -11.32 -9.24 9.03
C THR A 58 -12.71 -8.65 9.27
N LYS A 59 -12.80 -7.45 9.83
CA LYS A 59 -14.09 -6.79 10.06
C LYS A 59 -14.79 -6.42 8.76
N LEU A 60 -14.01 -6.08 7.72
CA LEU A 60 -14.58 -5.82 6.42
C LEU A 60 -15.20 -7.10 5.82
N ALA A 61 -14.53 -8.25 5.93
CA ALA A 61 -15.10 -9.54 5.50
C ALA A 61 -16.43 -9.85 6.19
N GLU A 62 -16.50 -9.64 7.51
CA GLU A 62 -17.72 -9.82 8.30
C GLU A 62 -18.84 -8.89 7.84
N LYS A 63 -18.54 -7.62 7.60
CA LYS A 63 -19.51 -6.63 7.11
C LYS A 63 -20.06 -7.01 5.73
N ILE A 64 -19.19 -7.38 4.79
CA ILE A 64 -19.61 -7.79 3.44
C ILE A 64 -20.45 -9.07 3.50
N ALA A 65 -20.07 -10.04 4.32
CA ALA A 65 -20.86 -11.25 4.51
C ALA A 65 -22.25 -10.97 5.11
N GLN A 66 -22.36 -10.02 6.04
CA GLN A 66 -23.66 -9.57 6.58
C GLN A 66 -24.52 -8.91 5.50
N LEU A 67 -23.94 -8.03 4.68
CA LEU A 67 -24.66 -7.37 3.58
C LEU A 67 -25.22 -8.41 2.60
N SER A 68 -24.45 -9.44 2.25
CA SER A 68 -24.89 -10.53 1.37
C SER A 68 -25.89 -11.50 2.02
N GLY A 69 -25.85 -11.69 3.34
CA GLY A 69 -26.76 -12.59 4.06
C GLY A 69 -28.13 -11.98 4.40
N THR A 70 -28.23 -10.65 4.41
CA THR A 70 -29.45 -9.92 4.83
C THR A 70 -30.45 -9.71 3.68
N GLU A 71 -30.13 -10.13 2.45
CA GLU A 71 -31.04 -10.07 1.29
C GLU A 71 -32.25 -11.03 1.41
N ALA A 72 -32.28 -11.94 2.39
CA ALA A 72 -33.33 -12.94 2.53
C ALA A 72 -34.57 -12.51 3.35
N GLU A 73 -34.53 -11.43 4.15
CA GLU A 73 -35.66 -11.14 5.07
C GLU A 73 -36.15 -9.68 5.17
N PHE A 74 -35.51 -8.67 4.56
CA PHE A 74 -36.04 -7.30 4.64
C PHE A 74 -36.15 -6.63 3.26
N SER A 75 -37.29 -6.84 2.62
CA SER A 75 -37.83 -5.89 1.65
C SER A 75 -38.06 -4.54 2.34
N GLN A 76 -37.52 -3.47 1.74
CA GLN A 76 -37.75 -2.04 2.06
C GLN A 76 -37.00 -1.44 3.25
N VAL A 77 -35.68 -1.20 3.13
CA VAL A 77 -35.04 0.04 3.64
C VAL A 77 -33.88 0.45 2.73
N GLU A 78 -34.05 1.60 2.08
CA GLU A 78 -33.06 2.56 1.55
C GLU A 78 -31.96 2.10 0.54
N ALA A 79 -32.13 2.63 -0.67
CA ALA A 79 -31.17 2.63 -1.79
C ALA A 79 -29.94 3.54 -1.54
N SER A 80 -29.27 3.42 -0.40
CA SER A 80 -28.07 4.19 -0.03
C SER A 80 -26.90 3.35 0.47
N ALA A 81 -27.01 2.02 0.45
CA ALA A 81 -25.86 1.16 0.74
C ALA A 81 -24.80 1.34 -0.36
N ILE A 82 -23.68 1.98 -0.01
CA ILE A 82 -22.51 2.10 -0.89
C ILE A 82 -22.07 0.69 -1.26
N LEU A 83 -22.17 0.33 -2.54
CA LEU A 83 -21.67 -0.94 -3.04
C LEU A 83 -20.13 -0.88 -3.03
N PRO A 84 -19.45 -1.89 -2.44
CA PRO A 84 -18.00 -1.94 -2.46
C PRO A 84 -17.49 -2.23 -3.89
N ASP A 85 -16.37 -1.60 -4.26
CA ASP A 85 -15.68 -1.85 -5.54
C ASP A 85 -14.80 -3.13 -5.53
N PHE A 86 -14.94 -3.94 -4.49
CA PHE A 86 -14.22 -5.20 -4.24
C PHE A 86 -15.20 -6.28 -3.79
N ASN A 87 -14.83 -7.54 -3.99
CA ASN A 87 -15.65 -8.69 -3.58
C ASN A 87 -15.03 -9.45 -2.39
N LEU A 88 -15.74 -10.44 -1.88
CA LEU A 88 -15.28 -11.24 -0.73
C LEU A 88 -13.99 -12.03 -1.01
N GLU A 89 -13.79 -12.50 -2.24
CA GLU A 89 -12.56 -13.21 -2.64
C GLU A 89 -11.34 -12.27 -2.55
N ASP A 90 -11.49 -11.00 -2.95
CA ASP A 90 -10.43 -10.00 -2.83
C ASP A 90 -10.01 -9.78 -1.37
N ILE A 91 -11.00 -9.70 -0.47
CA ILE A 91 -10.76 -9.53 0.97
C ILE A 91 -10.05 -10.77 1.56
N ILE A 92 -10.50 -11.98 1.19
CA ILE A 92 -9.90 -13.23 1.65
C ILE A 92 -8.46 -13.35 1.15
N ARG A 93 -8.23 -13.04 -0.13
CA ARG A 93 -6.90 -13.06 -0.74
C ARG A 93 -5.97 -12.07 -0.04
N LEU A 94 -6.42 -10.84 0.19
CA LEU A 94 -5.61 -9.84 0.90
C LEU A 94 -5.30 -10.30 2.33
N LYS A 95 -6.31 -10.78 3.07
CA LYS A 95 -6.11 -11.30 4.43
C LYS A 95 -5.05 -12.39 4.48
N LYS A 96 -5.10 -13.32 3.53
CA LYS A 96 -4.11 -14.40 3.41
C LYS A 96 -2.70 -13.82 3.20
N THR A 97 -2.54 -12.90 2.25
CA THR A 97 -1.24 -12.25 2.00
C THR A 97 -0.72 -11.52 3.24
N LEU A 98 -1.58 -10.81 3.98
CA LEU A 98 -1.19 -10.10 5.21
C LEU A 98 -0.72 -11.06 6.31
N LEU A 99 -1.39 -12.19 6.50
CA LEU A 99 -0.99 -13.23 7.44
C LEU A 99 0.34 -13.88 7.04
N GLU A 100 0.54 -14.13 5.74
CA GLU A 100 1.82 -14.65 5.23
C GLU A 100 2.97 -13.63 5.43
N ILE A 101 2.70 -12.33 5.29
CA ILE A 101 3.68 -11.28 5.60
C ILE A 101 4.06 -11.33 7.08
N GLU A 102 3.07 -11.38 7.98
CA GLU A 102 3.29 -11.46 9.43
C GLU A 102 4.13 -12.69 9.79
N GLU A 103 3.73 -13.88 9.31
CA GLU A 103 4.46 -15.13 9.54
C GLU A 103 5.91 -15.05 9.02
N LYS A 104 6.12 -14.51 7.83
CA LYS A 104 7.46 -14.38 7.25
C LYS A 104 8.33 -13.38 7.99
N LEU A 105 7.78 -12.27 8.47
CA LEU A 105 8.51 -11.31 9.29
C LEU A 105 8.95 -11.92 10.63
N ASP A 106 8.09 -12.74 11.25
CA ASP A 106 8.42 -13.42 12.51
C ASP A 106 9.60 -14.40 12.37
N THR A 107 9.84 -14.94 11.16
CA THR A 107 11.02 -15.79 10.91
C THR A 107 12.33 -14.99 10.84
N ILE A 108 12.27 -13.66 10.73
CA ILE A 108 13.47 -12.82 10.66
C ILE A 108 13.99 -12.61 12.07
N GLU A 109 15.02 -13.36 12.46
CA GLU A 109 15.68 -13.16 13.74
C GLU A 109 16.34 -11.78 13.79
N VAL A 110 15.87 -10.90 14.67
CA VAL A 110 16.41 -9.56 14.92
C VAL A 110 17.20 -9.55 16.22
N THR A 111 18.42 -9.01 16.19
CA THR A 111 19.24 -8.85 17.41
C THR A 111 18.84 -7.60 18.18
N THR A 112 19.30 -7.45 19.43
CA THR A 112 19.02 -6.24 20.24
C THR A 112 19.54 -4.94 19.61
N SER A 113 20.49 -5.02 18.68
CA SER A 113 21.02 -3.88 17.90
C SER A 113 20.27 -3.66 16.57
N GLY A 114 19.18 -4.38 16.33
CA GLY A 114 18.50 -4.41 15.03
C GLY A 114 19.15 -5.36 14.04
N LYS A 115 18.70 -5.30 12.79
CA LYS A 115 19.22 -6.09 11.68
C LYS A 115 19.06 -5.29 10.39
N THR A 116 20.15 -5.13 9.66
CA THR A 116 20.16 -4.50 8.34
C THR A 116 20.38 -5.59 7.30
N LEU A 117 19.51 -5.63 6.29
CA LEU A 117 19.57 -6.60 5.20
C LEU A 117 19.88 -5.88 3.89
N PRO A 118 20.43 -6.57 2.87
CA PRO A 118 20.63 -5.98 1.56
C PRO A 118 19.31 -5.46 0.99
N GLY A 119 19.33 -4.33 0.28
CA GLY A 119 18.12 -3.77 -0.32
C GLY A 119 17.39 -4.71 -1.28
N SER A 120 18.05 -5.74 -1.83
CA SER A 120 17.40 -6.74 -2.69
C SER A 120 16.44 -7.64 -1.91
N PHE A 121 16.67 -7.78 -0.60
CA PHE A 121 15.88 -8.61 0.29
C PHE A 121 14.40 -8.22 0.27
N ILE A 122 14.05 -6.94 0.14
CA ILE A 122 12.63 -6.53 0.12
C ILE A 122 11.87 -7.16 -1.06
N PHE A 123 12.50 -7.27 -2.22
CA PHE A 123 11.89 -7.88 -3.40
C PHE A 123 11.81 -9.40 -3.27
N GLU A 124 12.85 -10.02 -2.70
CA GLU A 124 12.85 -11.46 -2.41
C GLU A 124 11.75 -11.80 -1.38
N PHE A 125 11.66 -11.05 -0.30
CA PHE A 125 10.65 -11.17 0.74
C PHE A 125 9.24 -11.05 0.17
N LEU A 126 8.95 -9.95 -0.55
CA LEU A 126 7.63 -9.71 -1.14
C LEU A 126 7.24 -10.78 -2.17
N SER A 127 8.21 -11.31 -2.93
CA SER A 127 7.93 -12.38 -3.89
C SER A 127 7.47 -13.68 -3.22
N GLN A 128 7.91 -13.96 -2.00
CA GLN A 128 7.50 -15.15 -1.24
C GLN A 128 6.02 -15.12 -0.85
N VAL A 129 5.43 -13.93 -0.74
CA VAL A 129 4.01 -13.70 -0.43
C VAL A 129 3.23 -13.30 -1.69
N ASN A 130 3.73 -13.67 -2.88
CA ASN A 130 3.13 -13.39 -4.18
C ASN A 130 2.94 -11.90 -4.51
N ILE A 131 3.75 -11.02 -3.91
CA ILE A 131 3.83 -9.60 -4.26
C ILE A 131 4.99 -9.40 -5.23
N THR A 132 4.64 -9.21 -6.50
CA THR A 132 5.58 -9.12 -7.62
C THR A 132 5.20 -7.95 -8.52
N TRP A 133 6.05 -7.61 -9.49
CA TRP A 133 5.74 -6.59 -10.49
C TRP A 133 4.42 -6.82 -11.24
N SER A 134 4.05 -8.08 -11.47
CA SER A 134 2.78 -8.44 -12.12
C SER A 134 1.56 -8.35 -11.22
N THR A 135 1.71 -8.58 -9.91
CA THR A 135 0.58 -8.67 -8.98
C THR A 135 0.38 -7.42 -8.14
N LYS A 136 1.40 -6.56 -8.00
CA LYS A 136 1.39 -5.37 -7.14
C LYS A 136 0.22 -4.42 -7.42
N ASN A 137 -0.09 -4.17 -8.70
CA ASN A 137 -1.08 -3.14 -9.05
C ASN A 137 -2.47 -3.58 -8.59
N SER A 138 -2.84 -4.84 -8.88
CA SER A 138 -4.10 -5.41 -8.40
C SER A 138 -4.19 -5.41 -6.87
N LEU A 139 -3.09 -5.69 -6.16
CA LEU A 139 -3.09 -5.65 -4.69
C LEU A 139 -3.25 -4.22 -4.15
N ILE A 140 -2.54 -3.25 -4.74
CA ILE A 140 -2.62 -1.83 -4.39
C ILE A 140 -4.04 -1.30 -4.64
N ASP A 141 -4.65 -1.67 -5.77
CA ASP A 141 -6.00 -1.23 -6.12
C ASP A 141 -7.02 -1.73 -5.08
N VAL A 142 -6.95 -3.00 -4.68
CA VAL A 142 -7.81 -3.56 -3.63
C VAL A 142 -7.57 -2.87 -2.28
N LEU A 143 -6.31 -2.64 -1.90
CA LEU A 143 -5.97 -1.92 -0.67
C LEU A 143 -6.58 -0.50 -0.66
N ASP A 144 -6.47 0.23 -1.77
CA ASP A 144 -6.98 1.60 -1.89
C ASP A 144 -8.53 1.62 -1.88
N GLN A 145 -9.18 0.68 -2.57
CA GLN A 145 -10.64 0.54 -2.57
C GLN A 145 -11.17 0.21 -1.17
N MET A 146 -10.56 -0.74 -0.47
CA MET A 146 -10.95 -1.11 0.90
C MET A 146 -10.70 0.04 1.88
N THR A 147 -9.57 0.75 1.75
CA THR A 147 -9.26 1.94 2.57
C THR A 147 -10.29 3.04 2.35
N SER A 148 -10.66 3.32 1.10
CA SER A 148 -11.69 4.30 0.75
C SER A 148 -13.05 3.92 1.34
N PHE A 149 -13.43 2.66 1.22
CA PHE A 149 -14.68 2.16 1.79
C PHE A 149 -14.72 2.29 3.33
N LEU A 150 -13.64 1.93 4.02
CA LEU A 150 -13.53 2.10 5.48
C LEU A 150 -13.50 3.57 5.91
N SER A 151 -12.96 4.46 5.07
CA SER A 151 -12.89 5.91 5.35
C SER A 151 -14.25 6.60 5.20
N ASN A 152 -15.07 6.14 4.25
CA ASN A 152 -16.38 6.72 3.91
C ASN A 152 -17.55 6.12 4.68
N ASP A 153 -17.31 5.21 5.63
CA ASP A 153 -18.33 4.63 6.51
C ASP A 153 -18.76 5.65 7.59
N GLU A 154 -19.42 6.73 7.16
CA GLU A 154 -19.97 7.75 8.04
C GLU A 154 -21.25 7.22 8.72
N GLY A 155 -21.07 6.53 9.85
CA GLY A 155 -22.17 6.13 10.72
C GLY A 155 -21.95 4.82 11.46
N ASN A 156 -21.09 3.94 10.96
CA ASN A 156 -20.72 2.70 11.63
C ASN A 156 -19.27 2.78 12.12
N ALA A 157 -19.10 2.68 13.44
CA ALA A 157 -17.82 2.54 14.10
C ALA A 157 -17.21 1.15 13.84
N LEU A 158 -17.12 0.71 12.58
CA LEU A 158 -16.54 -0.59 12.24
C LEU A 158 -15.13 -0.67 12.84
N LEU A 159 -14.35 0.41 12.63
CA LEU A 159 -13.00 0.60 13.16
C LEU A 159 -12.65 2.07 13.38
N HIS A 160 -12.01 2.36 14.51
CA HIS A 160 -11.44 3.68 14.79
C HIS A 160 -10.23 4.02 13.92
N THR A 161 -9.59 3.02 13.34
CA THR A 161 -8.38 3.14 12.51
C THR A 161 -8.69 3.64 11.10
N LYS A 162 -9.94 3.54 10.64
CA LYS A 162 -10.41 4.04 9.32
C LYS A 162 -9.55 3.60 8.13
N GLY A 163 -9.03 2.37 8.14
CA GLY A 163 -8.19 1.85 7.05
C GLY A 163 -6.73 2.28 7.14
N SER A 164 -6.25 2.79 8.28
CA SER A 164 -4.87 3.27 8.43
C SER A 164 -3.83 2.18 8.18
N GLY A 165 -4.12 0.93 8.59
CA GLY A 165 -3.21 -0.20 8.36
C GLY A 165 -3.11 -0.55 6.87
N LEU A 166 -4.26 -0.70 6.21
CA LEU A 166 -4.34 -0.94 4.76
C LEU A 166 -3.66 0.17 3.95
N SER A 167 -3.92 1.43 4.30
CA SER A 167 -3.30 2.59 3.67
C SER A 167 -1.78 2.56 3.79
N LYS A 168 -1.25 2.25 4.99
CA LYS A 168 0.19 2.18 5.23
C LYS A 168 0.88 1.10 4.39
N ILE A 169 0.24 -0.06 4.22
CA ILE A 169 0.74 -1.13 3.37
C ILE A 169 0.71 -0.72 1.91
N SER A 170 -0.37 -0.08 1.46
CA SER A 170 -0.49 0.46 0.10
C SER A 170 0.66 1.43 -0.20
N ASP A 171 0.92 2.39 0.69
CA ASP A 171 1.98 3.39 0.56
C ASP A 171 3.37 2.75 0.51
N CYS A 172 3.64 1.75 1.36
CA CYS A 172 4.86 0.96 1.33
C CYS A 172 5.07 0.31 -0.05
N LEU A 173 4.07 -0.37 -0.59
CA LEU A 173 4.17 -1.02 -1.91
C LEU A 173 4.38 0.00 -3.03
N LYS A 174 3.74 1.17 -2.95
CA LYS A 174 3.92 2.29 -3.90
C LYS A 174 5.35 2.83 -3.88
N ILE A 175 6.00 2.85 -2.71
CA ILE A 175 7.41 3.24 -2.57
C ILE A 175 8.35 2.15 -3.12
N VAL A 176 8.14 0.89 -2.72
CA VAL A 176 8.97 -0.25 -3.15
C VAL A 176 8.95 -0.42 -4.67
N PHE A 177 7.78 -0.24 -5.30
CA PHE A 177 7.59 -0.42 -6.73
C PHE A 177 7.40 0.90 -7.49
N ASN A 178 8.07 1.97 -7.08
CA ASN A 178 7.86 3.32 -7.62
C ASN A 178 8.35 3.53 -9.08
N GLN A 179 9.12 2.59 -9.62
CA GLN A 179 9.73 2.64 -10.94
C GLN A 179 9.46 1.33 -11.67
N GLU A 180 8.69 1.38 -12.76
CA GLU A 180 8.42 0.20 -13.58
C GLU A 180 9.70 -0.27 -14.32
N PRO A 181 9.89 -1.59 -14.52
CA PRO A 181 10.98 -2.09 -15.33
C PRO A 181 10.83 -1.66 -16.79
N ASN A 182 11.92 -1.19 -17.38
CA ASN A 182 11.96 -0.91 -18.82
C ASN A 182 11.87 -2.21 -19.62
N GLU A 183 11.17 -2.20 -20.76
CA GLU A 183 10.99 -3.39 -21.63
C GLU A 183 12.32 -4.02 -22.11
N SER A 184 13.41 -3.25 -22.10
CA SER A 184 14.74 -3.68 -22.52
C SER A 184 15.58 -4.35 -21.43
N MET A 185 15.08 -4.42 -20.19
CA MET A 185 15.84 -4.88 -19.02
C MET A 185 15.12 -6.03 -18.31
N SER A 186 15.88 -7.02 -17.86
CA SER A 186 15.31 -8.10 -17.04
C SER A 186 14.83 -7.56 -15.69
N VAL A 187 13.74 -8.13 -15.16
CA VAL A 187 13.19 -7.77 -13.83
C VAL A 187 14.25 -7.90 -12.73
N SER A 188 15.10 -8.93 -12.80
CA SER A 188 16.18 -9.14 -11.82
C SER A 188 17.25 -8.03 -11.85
N SER A 189 17.61 -7.56 -13.05
CA SER A 189 18.54 -6.45 -13.22
C SER A 189 17.93 -5.14 -12.73
N HIS A 190 16.63 -4.93 -13.00
CA HIS A 190 15.87 -3.78 -12.51
C HIS A 190 15.81 -3.72 -10.98
N GLN A 191 15.45 -4.84 -10.34
CA GLN A 191 15.43 -4.95 -8.88
C GLN A 191 16.80 -4.68 -8.26
N THR A 192 17.87 -5.16 -8.90
CA THR A 192 19.24 -4.88 -8.44
C THR A 192 19.55 -3.39 -8.45
N ILE A 193 19.13 -2.66 -9.49
CA ILE A 193 19.32 -1.20 -9.57
C ILE A 193 18.51 -0.49 -8.48
N LEU A 194 17.21 -0.81 -8.37
CA LEU A 194 16.34 -0.19 -7.36
C LEU A 194 16.79 -0.49 -5.93
N SER A 195 17.30 -1.69 -5.69
CA SER A 195 17.78 -2.11 -4.38
C SER A 195 18.94 -1.26 -3.83
N GLN A 196 19.69 -0.56 -4.70
CA GLN A 196 20.78 0.33 -4.27
C GLN A 196 20.28 1.52 -3.45
N HIS A 197 19.00 1.85 -3.58
CA HIS A 197 18.34 2.93 -2.85
C HIS A 197 17.78 2.48 -1.48
N PHE A 198 17.69 1.18 -1.23
CA PHE A 198 17.32 0.62 0.07
C PHE A 198 18.60 0.25 0.83
N ARG A 199 18.86 0.94 1.94
CA ARG A 199 20.02 0.72 2.81
C ARG A 199 19.61 0.31 4.21
#